data_AF-A1AMJ4-F1
#
_entry.id   AF-A1AMJ4-F1
#
_cell.length_a   1.000
_cell.length_b   1.000
_cell.length_c   1.000
_cell.angle_alpha   90.00
_cell.angle_beta   90.00
_cell.angle_gamma   90.00
#
_symmetry.space_group_name_H-M   'P 1'
#
loop_
_entity.id
_entity.type
_entity.pdbx_description
1 polymer ?
#
loop_
_entity_poly.entity_id
_entity_poly.type
_entity_poly.pdbx_seq_one_letter_code
_entity_poly.pdbx_strand_id
1 'polypeptide(L)'
;MEKVEYRVSIKTIKDILIIVLILVVGWNLLKADFSISFGQINSSELLSLLLALFAIGLSVAFYVKANKISNMFYDNMYKFTKQNSELLGRIEAGFGEQLRHLDEGYSGLRERFDMLPIDLAKTKARVEDEKAEVKQMEQERDKLLEELAIRANLENAEKEAMFAKLKSREIELQSAKNELSKLQMKLRDAVDEKESGVPLRAIKHTKRAVLDKLGLEDIAEADDATLMSAWNLIKDELSRPYMNDLRRSGIAEKNGELTEEGLQFIKLTAREVGA
;
A
#
# COMPACT_ATOMS: atom_id res chain seq x y z
N MET A 1 -76.31 -10.45 19.64
CA MET A 1 -75.81 -11.76 19.15
C MET A 1 -74.68 -11.47 18.18
N GLU A 2 -73.46 -11.38 18.70
CA GLU A 2 -72.29 -11.00 17.92
C GLU A 2 -71.64 -12.28 17.36
N LYS A 3 -71.64 -12.42 16.03
CA LYS A 3 -71.04 -13.56 15.35
C LYS A 3 -69.52 -13.39 15.38
N VAL A 4 -68.86 -14.22 16.18
CA VAL A 4 -67.39 -14.30 16.21
C VAL A 4 -66.92 -14.99 14.93
N GLU A 5 -66.44 -14.21 13.97
CA GLU A 5 -65.76 -14.73 12.77
C GLU A 5 -64.33 -15.14 13.11
N TYR A 6 -64.10 -16.46 13.21
CA TYR A 6 -62.75 -17.02 13.33
C TYR A 6 -62.03 -16.95 11.97
N ARG A 7 -61.15 -15.97 11.79
CA ARG A 7 -60.15 -16.00 10.71
C ARG A 7 -59.04 -16.99 11.09
N VAL A 8 -59.22 -18.26 10.72
CA VAL A 8 -58.19 -19.28 10.94
C VAL A 8 -57.04 -19.05 9.97
N SER A 9 -55.86 -18.78 10.51
CA SER A 9 -54.61 -18.64 9.73
C SER A 9 -54.16 -20.00 9.20
N ILE A 10 -53.63 -20.04 7.97
CA ILE A 10 -53.11 -21.26 7.31
C ILE A 10 -52.11 -22.02 8.19
N LYS A 11 -51.34 -21.30 9.02
CA LYS A 11 -50.41 -21.93 9.98
C LYS A 11 -51.14 -22.76 11.04
N THR A 12 -52.23 -22.24 11.60
CA THR A 12 -53.03 -22.91 12.62
C THR A 12 -53.75 -24.14 12.06
N ILE A 13 -54.21 -24.09 10.81
CA ILE A 13 -54.79 -25.26 10.12
C ILE A 13 -53.75 -26.36 9.97
N LYS A 14 -52.52 -26.02 9.56
CA LYS A 14 -51.42 -26.98 9.41
C LYS A 14 -51.09 -27.67 10.74
N ASP A 15 -51.03 -26.91 11.82
CA ASP A 15 -50.69 -27.43 13.16
C ASP A 15 -51.79 -28.37 13.69
N ILE A 16 -53.07 -28.01 13.49
CA ILE A 16 -54.21 -28.89 13.83
C ILE A 16 -54.15 -30.19 13.02
N LEU A 17 -53.82 -30.11 11.73
CA LEU A 17 -53.77 -31.27 10.84
C LEU A 17 -52.64 -32.24 11.25
N ILE A 18 -51.49 -31.71 11.68
CA ILE A 18 -50.39 -32.51 12.24
C ILE A 18 -50.81 -33.19 13.54
N ILE A 19 -51.49 -32.49 14.44
CA ILE A 19 -51.98 -33.06 15.71
C ILE A 19 -52.99 -34.18 15.46
N VAL A 20 -53.93 -33.98 14.53
CA VAL A 20 -54.90 -35.01 14.13
C VAL A 20 -54.19 -36.22 13.53
N LEU A 21 -53.18 -36.01 12.67
CA LEU A 21 -52.39 -37.10 12.09
C LEU A 21 -51.69 -37.93 13.19
N ILE A 22 -51.07 -37.28 14.17
CA ILE A 22 -50.41 -37.96 15.29
C ILE A 22 -51.41 -38.75 16.11
N LEU A 23 -52.60 -38.20 16.38
CA LEU A 23 -53.65 -38.90 17.11
C LEU A 23 -54.19 -40.11 16.35
N VAL A 24 -54.40 -40.00 15.03
CA VAL A 24 -54.87 -41.11 14.20
C VAL A 24 -53.82 -42.22 14.16
N VAL A 25 -52.54 -41.88 13.93
CA VAL A 25 -51.44 -42.86 13.90
C VAL A 25 -51.27 -43.52 15.27
N GLY A 26 -51.30 -42.72 16.36
CA GLY A 26 -51.20 -43.23 17.72
C GLY A 26 -52.36 -44.16 18.09
N TRP A 27 -53.59 -43.80 17.71
CA TRP A 27 -54.76 -44.66 17.92
C TRP A 27 -54.68 -45.97 17.13
N ASN A 28 -54.17 -45.91 15.90
CA ASN A 28 -54.00 -47.09 15.06
C ASN A 28 -52.91 -48.03 15.61
N LEU A 29 -51.84 -47.47 16.17
CA LEU A 29 -50.80 -48.23 16.88
C LEU A 29 -51.34 -48.90 18.15
N LEU A 30 -52.18 -48.22 18.93
CA LEU A 30 -52.75 -48.79 20.16
C LEU A 30 -53.74 -49.93 19.90
N LYS A 31 -54.41 -49.93 18.73
CA LYS A 31 -55.30 -51.00 18.29
C LYS A 31 -54.57 -52.13 17.55
N ALA A 32 -53.30 -51.97 17.22
CA ALA A 32 -52.53 -53.02 16.59
C ALA A 32 -52.25 -54.12 17.62
N ASP A 33 -52.79 -55.31 17.40
CA ASP A 33 -52.43 -56.50 18.15
C ASP A 33 -50.98 -56.86 17.84
N PHE A 34 -50.05 -56.29 18.61
CA PHE A 34 -48.63 -56.62 18.56
C PHE A 34 -48.38 -57.99 19.20
N SER A 35 -48.88 -59.07 18.59
CA SER A 35 -48.41 -60.41 18.89
C SER A 35 -47.06 -60.62 18.22
N ILE A 36 -45.98 -60.12 18.83
CA ILE A 36 -44.62 -60.39 18.38
C ILE A 36 -44.31 -61.85 18.73
N SER A 37 -44.67 -62.77 17.84
CA SER A 37 -44.24 -64.16 17.92
C SER A 37 -42.77 -64.23 17.47
N PHE A 38 -41.84 -64.11 18.43
CA PHE A 38 -40.39 -64.20 18.21
C PHE A 38 -39.92 -65.48 17.48
N GLY A 39 -40.78 -66.49 17.33
CA GLY A 39 -40.50 -67.71 16.59
C GLY A 39 -40.56 -67.61 15.05
N GLN A 40 -41.02 -66.49 14.48
CA GLN A 40 -41.12 -66.30 13.01
C GLN A 40 -40.18 -65.23 12.45
N ILE A 41 -39.33 -64.60 13.27
CA ILE A 41 -38.43 -63.55 12.80
C ILE A 41 -37.27 -64.18 12.05
N ASN A 42 -37.16 -63.88 10.75
CA ASN A 42 -36.03 -64.34 9.94
C ASN A 42 -34.74 -63.61 10.36
N SER A 43 -33.59 -64.28 10.32
CA SER A 43 -32.29 -63.65 10.65
C SER A 43 -32.01 -62.41 9.79
N SER A 44 -32.50 -62.37 8.55
CA SER A 44 -32.43 -61.21 7.67
C SER A 44 -33.23 -60.00 8.18
N GLU A 45 -34.39 -60.24 8.80
CA GLU A 45 -35.23 -59.17 9.36
C GLU A 45 -34.56 -58.56 10.60
N LEU A 46 -34.00 -59.40 11.46
CA LEU A 46 -33.19 -58.98 12.61
C LEU A 46 -31.97 -58.15 12.19
N LEU A 47 -31.26 -58.57 11.14
CA LEU A 47 -30.11 -57.84 10.60
C LEU A 47 -30.54 -56.48 10.03
N SER A 48 -31.68 -56.42 9.32
CA SER A 48 -32.22 -55.17 8.77
C SER A 48 -32.65 -54.19 9.86
N LEU A 49 -33.26 -54.69 10.95
CA LEU A 49 -33.65 -53.88 12.10
C LEU A 49 -32.41 -53.31 12.82
N LEU A 50 -31.37 -54.14 12.99
CA LEU A 50 -30.09 -53.72 13.57
C LEU A 50 -29.43 -52.64 12.71
N LEU A 51 -29.40 -52.83 11.38
CA LEU A 51 -28.83 -51.89 10.44
C LEU A 51 -29.60 -50.56 10.44
N ALA A 52 -30.94 -50.61 10.52
CA ALA A 52 -31.79 -49.43 10.64
C ALA A 52 -31.51 -48.65 11.93
N LEU A 53 -31.36 -49.35 13.07
CA LEU A 53 -30.98 -48.74 14.35
C LEU A 53 -29.60 -48.06 14.28
N PHE A 54 -28.61 -48.69 13.64
CA PHE A 54 -27.30 -48.09 13.42
C PHE A 54 -27.36 -46.86 12.51
N ALA A 55 -28.15 -46.91 11.43
CA ALA A 55 -28.33 -45.78 10.52
C ALA A 55 -28.98 -44.58 11.22
N ILE A 56 -30.00 -44.82 12.04
CA ILE A 56 -30.65 -43.77 12.86
C ILE A 56 -29.64 -43.19 13.87
N GLY A 57 -28.90 -44.06 14.57
CA GLY A 57 -27.88 -43.63 15.53
C GLY A 57 -26.77 -42.78 14.88
N LEU A 58 -26.28 -43.20 13.71
CA LEU A 58 -25.29 -42.46 12.93
C LEU A 58 -25.85 -41.10 12.47
N SER A 59 -27.09 -41.05 12.00
CA SER A 59 -27.74 -39.80 11.60
C SER A 59 -27.81 -38.80 12.74
N VAL A 60 -28.20 -39.23 13.94
CA VAL A 60 -28.22 -38.37 15.14
C VAL A 60 -26.82 -37.92 15.53
N ALA A 61 -25.84 -38.82 15.50
CA ALA A 61 -24.44 -38.50 15.79
C ALA A 61 -23.88 -37.46 14.80
N PHE A 62 -24.15 -37.63 13.50
CA PHE A 62 -23.75 -36.67 12.47
C PHE A 62 -24.46 -35.33 12.63
N TYR A 63 -25.75 -35.31 12.97
CA TYR A 63 -26.49 -34.07 13.24
C TYR A 63 -25.85 -33.28 14.40
N VAL A 64 -25.58 -33.94 15.53
CA VAL A 64 -24.96 -33.28 16.68
C VAL A 64 -23.56 -32.77 16.33
N LYS A 65 -22.77 -33.55 15.59
CA LYS A 65 -21.42 -33.13 15.17
C LYS A 65 -21.46 -31.96 14.19
N ALA A 66 -22.33 -32.01 13.19
CA ALA A 66 -22.54 -30.93 12.23
C ALA A 66 -22.97 -29.64 12.94
N ASN A 67 -23.88 -29.72 13.91
CA ASN A 67 -24.33 -28.56 14.67
C ASN A 67 -23.20 -27.95 15.52
N LYS A 68 -22.38 -28.79 16.18
CA LYS A 68 -21.19 -28.33 16.91
C LYS A 68 -20.17 -27.64 16.00
N ILE A 69 -19.89 -28.23 14.83
CA ILE A 69 -18.95 -27.67 13.85
C ILE A 69 -19.50 -26.34 13.31
N SER A 70 -20.78 -26.28 12.97
CA SER A 70 -21.42 -25.05 12.48
C SER A 70 -21.33 -23.92 13.51
N ASN A 71 -21.65 -24.19 14.77
CA ASN A 71 -21.56 -23.18 15.83
C ASN A 71 -20.13 -22.68 16.05
N MET A 72 -19.14 -23.58 16.06
CA MET A 72 -17.73 -23.17 16.15
C MET A 72 -17.29 -22.38 14.91
N PHE A 73 -17.74 -22.74 13.72
CA PHE A 73 -17.43 -22.03 12.49
C PHE A 73 -17.96 -20.59 12.54
N TYR A 74 -19.22 -20.38 12.96
CA TYR A 74 -19.79 -19.03 13.10
C TYR A 74 -19.07 -18.19 14.16
N ASP A 75 -18.74 -18.76 15.32
CA ASP A 75 -18.00 -18.04 16.37
C ASP A 75 -16.58 -17.65 15.88
N ASN A 76 -15.89 -18.58 15.21
CA ASN A 76 -14.58 -18.32 14.63
C ASN A 76 -14.64 -17.28 13.50
N MET A 77 -15.64 -17.35 12.61
CA MET A 77 -15.81 -16.36 11.55
C MET A 77 -16.12 -14.97 12.10
N TYR A 78 -16.95 -14.89 13.14
CA TYR A 78 -17.23 -13.64 13.82
C TYR A 78 -15.97 -13.06 14.48
N LYS A 79 -15.21 -13.89 15.22
CA LYS A 79 -13.93 -13.48 15.83
C LYS A 79 -12.91 -13.05 14.77
N PHE A 80 -12.77 -13.80 13.68
CA PHE A 80 -11.87 -13.49 12.57
C PHE A 80 -12.23 -12.14 11.93
N THR A 81 -13.51 -11.93 11.61
CA THR A 81 -13.97 -10.67 11.02
C THR A 81 -13.74 -9.51 11.99
N LYS A 82 -14.08 -9.68 13.27
CA LYS A 82 -13.87 -8.65 14.29
C LYS A 82 -12.38 -8.31 14.46
N GLN A 83 -11.52 -9.31 14.58
CA GLN A 83 -10.07 -9.13 14.72
C GLN A 83 -9.47 -8.44 13.49
N ASN A 84 -9.91 -8.81 12.28
CA ASN A 84 -9.46 -8.14 11.06
C ASN A 84 -9.94 -6.69 10.98
N SER A 85 -11.18 -6.40 11.37
CA SER A 85 -11.68 -5.02 11.44
C SER A 85 -10.93 -4.18 12.48
N GLU A 86 -10.62 -4.75 13.65
CA GLU A 86 -9.81 -4.08 14.67
C GLU A 86 -8.37 -3.86 14.19
N LEU A 87 -7.79 -4.83 13.48
CA LEU A 87 -6.47 -4.72 12.87
C LEU A 87 -6.45 -3.63 11.79
N LEU A 88 -7.45 -3.61 10.89
CA LEU A 88 -7.60 -2.55 9.89
C LEU A 88 -7.75 -1.18 10.54
N GLY A 89 -8.57 -1.06 11.59
CA GLY A 89 -8.72 0.21 12.31
C GLY A 89 -7.42 0.67 12.98
N ARG A 90 -6.62 -0.26 13.53
CA ARG A 90 -5.30 0.05 14.08
C ARG A 90 -4.30 0.45 12.99
N ILE A 91 -4.37 -0.21 11.84
CA ILE A 91 -3.54 0.11 10.67
C ILE A 91 -3.92 1.49 10.12
N GLU A 92 -5.19 1.82 10.03
CA GLU A 92 -5.68 3.14 9.61
C GLU A 92 -5.23 4.23 10.59
N ALA A 93 -5.34 3.99 11.90
CA ALA A 93 -4.85 4.91 12.91
C ALA A 93 -3.32 5.07 12.84
N GLY A 94 -2.58 3.97 12.69
CA GLY A 94 -1.12 3.97 12.58
C GLY A 94 -0.62 4.66 11.30
N PHE A 95 -1.26 4.40 10.15
CA PHE A 95 -0.94 5.09 8.90
C PHE A 95 -1.37 6.55 8.91
N GLY A 96 -2.50 6.89 9.53
CA GLY A 96 -2.94 8.27 9.70
C GLY A 96 -1.94 9.08 10.52
N GLU A 97 -1.47 8.53 11.64
CA GLU A 97 -0.45 9.16 12.48
C GLU A 97 0.92 9.19 11.78
N GLN A 98 1.26 8.14 11.01
CA GLN A 98 2.48 8.12 10.23
C GLN A 98 2.50 9.14 9.09
N LEU A 99 1.38 9.32 8.38
CA LEU A 99 1.25 10.33 7.34
C LEU A 99 1.22 11.75 7.93
N ARG A 100 0.60 11.94 9.09
CA ARG A 100 0.56 13.23 9.78
C ARG A 100 1.96 13.69 10.22
N HIS A 101 2.77 12.79 10.79
CA HIS A 101 4.16 13.15 11.12
C HIS A 101 5.03 13.32 9.87
N LEU A 102 4.74 12.61 8.76
CA LEU A 102 5.46 12.81 7.50
C LEU A 102 5.17 14.20 6.93
N ASP A 103 3.94 14.69 7.00
CA ASP A 103 3.57 16.04 6.54
C ASP A 103 4.19 17.14 7.42
N GLU A 104 4.18 16.95 8.76
CA GLU A 104 4.86 17.83 9.73
C GLU A 104 6.39 17.77 9.59
N GLY A 105 6.95 16.60 9.25
CA GLY A 105 8.39 16.40 9.04
C GLY A 105 8.89 16.97 7.72
N TYR A 106 8.12 16.85 6.64
CA TYR A 106 8.46 17.40 5.31
C TYR A 106 8.40 18.93 5.29
N SER A 107 7.46 19.54 6.00
CA SER A 107 7.40 21.00 6.15
C SER A 107 8.63 21.53 6.90
N GLY A 108 9.04 20.89 8.00
CA GLY A 108 10.26 21.25 8.72
C GLY A 108 11.58 20.93 7.99
N LEU A 109 11.59 19.92 7.11
CA LEU A 109 12.76 19.60 6.27
C LEU A 109 12.95 20.61 5.13
N ARG A 110 11.86 21.12 4.55
CA ARG A 110 11.92 22.19 3.52
C ARG A 110 12.53 23.47 4.10
N GLU A 111 12.10 23.86 5.30
CA GLU A 111 12.59 25.05 5.99
C GLU A 111 14.06 24.92 6.44
N ARG A 112 14.52 23.69 6.73
CA ARG A 112 15.93 23.42 7.10
C ARG A 112 16.85 23.22 5.89
N PHE A 113 16.31 22.85 4.72
CA PHE A 113 17.09 22.72 3.49
C PHE A 113 17.48 24.08 2.90
N ASP A 114 16.67 25.12 3.14
CA ASP A 114 16.96 26.50 2.72
C ASP A 114 18.02 27.19 3.61
N MET A 115 18.38 26.61 4.78
CA MET A 115 19.28 27.24 5.76
C MET A 115 20.69 26.62 5.89
N LEU A 116 21.09 25.67 5.04
CA LEU A 116 22.42 25.03 5.16
C LEU A 116 23.34 25.32 3.98
N PRO A 117 24.50 25.98 4.20
CA PRO A 117 25.62 25.89 3.27
C PRO A 117 26.10 24.43 3.24
N ILE A 118 26.15 23.85 2.04
CA ILE A 118 26.51 22.44 1.83
C ILE A 118 27.98 22.23 2.18
N ASP A 119 28.25 21.82 3.41
CA ASP A 119 29.55 21.31 3.84
C ASP A 119 29.63 19.80 3.54
N LEU A 120 30.23 19.48 2.39
CA LEU A 120 30.34 18.12 1.82
C LEU A 120 30.94 17.09 2.79
N ALA A 121 31.73 17.52 3.78
CA ALA A 121 32.34 16.64 4.77
C ALA A 121 31.31 16.12 5.79
N LYS A 122 30.37 16.97 6.21
CA LYS A 122 29.30 16.62 7.17
C LYS A 122 28.22 15.76 6.53
N THR A 123 27.94 15.97 5.24
CA THR A 123 26.99 15.15 4.47
C THR A 123 27.53 13.73 4.25
N LYS A 124 28.84 13.55 4.03
CA LYS A 124 29.43 12.20 3.93
C LYS A 124 29.38 11.43 5.26
N ALA A 125 29.64 12.10 6.39
CA ALA A 125 29.55 11.47 7.71
C ALA A 125 28.12 11.03 8.04
N ARG A 126 27.12 11.89 7.76
CA ARG A 126 25.70 11.55 7.96
C ARG A 126 25.21 10.39 7.08
N VAL A 127 25.70 10.29 5.85
CA VAL A 127 25.36 9.20 4.93
C VAL A 127 25.95 7.86 5.38
N GLU A 128 27.13 7.86 6.02
CA GLU A 128 27.73 6.64 6.58
C GLU A 128 27.06 6.23 7.90
N ASP A 129 26.67 7.19 8.75
CA ASP A 129 25.87 6.92 9.95
C ASP A 129 24.48 6.37 9.58
N GLU A 130 23.80 6.96 8.59
CA GLU A 130 22.50 6.47 8.09
C GLU A 130 22.63 5.07 7.45
N LYS A 131 23.74 4.78 6.74
CA LYS A 131 23.99 3.41 6.23
C LYS A 131 24.16 2.40 7.37
N ALA A 132 24.83 2.78 8.45
CA ALA A 132 25.00 1.90 9.60
C ALA A 132 23.66 1.65 10.30
N GLU A 133 22.81 2.68 10.40
CA GLU A 133 21.48 2.59 10.99
C GLU A 133 20.52 1.75 10.13
N VAL A 134 20.54 1.92 8.80
CA VAL A 134 19.80 1.07 7.86
C VAL A 134 20.25 -0.39 7.96
N LYS A 135 21.55 -0.64 8.09
CA LYS A 135 22.08 -2.00 8.26
C LYS A 135 21.66 -2.63 9.59
N GLN A 136 21.53 -1.85 10.66
CA GLN A 136 20.98 -2.34 11.93
C GLN A 136 19.49 -2.66 11.81
N MET A 137 18.71 -1.80 11.14
CA MET A 137 17.29 -2.06 10.88
C MET A 137 17.06 -3.31 10.03
N GLU A 138 17.90 -3.55 9.02
CA GLU A 138 17.85 -4.80 8.22
C GLU A 138 18.13 -6.03 9.09
N GLN A 139 19.12 -5.96 9.98
CA GLN A 139 19.47 -7.06 10.88
C GLN A 139 18.39 -7.33 11.94
N GLU A 140 17.76 -6.29 12.48
CA GLU A 140 16.64 -6.44 13.42
C GLU A 140 15.41 -7.02 12.74
N ARG A 141 15.13 -6.59 11.51
CA ARG A 141 14.04 -7.16 10.71
C ARG A 141 14.27 -8.64 10.42
N ASP A 142 15.48 -9.03 10.04
CA ASP A 142 15.80 -10.44 9.77
C ASP A 142 15.69 -11.30 11.03
N LYS A 143 16.08 -10.78 12.20
CA LYS A 143 15.87 -11.44 13.51
C LYS A 143 14.39 -11.57 13.87
N LEU A 144 13.58 -10.53 13.64
CA LEU A 144 12.13 -10.57 13.88
C LEU A 144 11.44 -11.58 12.95
N LEU A 145 11.85 -11.67 11.69
CA LEU A 145 11.34 -12.66 10.75
C LEU A 145 11.72 -14.09 11.18
N GLU A 146 12.92 -14.28 11.71
CA GLU A 146 13.35 -15.56 12.26
C GLU A 146 12.56 -15.95 13.52
N GLU A 147 12.32 -14.99 14.42
CA GLU A 147 11.49 -15.22 15.61
C GLU A 147 10.03 -15.54 15.26
N LEU A 148 9.46 -14.84 14.27
CA LEU A 148 8.13 -15.12 13.74
C LEU A 148 8.05 -16.49 13.08
N ALA A 149 9.09 -16.91 12.34
CA ALA A 149 9.16 -18.23 11.74
C ALA A 149 9.21 -19.35 12.79
N ILE A 150 9.95 -19.15 13.88
CA ILE A 150 10.02 -20.08 15.03
C ILE A 150 8.66 -20.14 15.74
N ARG A 151 8.00 -19.00 15.98
CA ARG A 151 6.67 -18.95 16.63
C ARG A 151 5.55 -19.55 15.77
N ALA A 152 5.68 -19.49 14.45
CA ALA A 152 4.71 -20.07 13.52
C ALA A 152 4.89 -21.60 13.33
N ASN A 153 5.93 -22.21 13.93
CA ASN A 153 6.27 -23.63 13.78
C ASN A 153 6.37 -24.08 12.31
N LEU A 154 6.88 -23.19 11.43
CA LEU A 154 7.05 -23.44 10.00
C LEU A 154 8.15 -24.46 9.77
N GLU A 155 7.90 -25.42 8.88
CA GLU A 155 8.90 -26.41 8.46
C GLU A 155 10.05 -25.70 7.70
N ASN A 156 11.30 -26.17 7.86
CA ASN A 156 12.49 -25.46 7.34
C ASN A 156 12.41 -25.13 5.83
N ALA A 157 11.73 -25.95 5.03
CA ALA A 157 11.52 -25.70 3.61
C ALA A 157 10.56 -24.53 3.32
N GLU A 158 9.51 -24.36 4.14
CA GLU A 158 8.58 -23.24 4.01
C GLU A 158 9.22 -21.92 4.47
N LYS A 159 10.12 -21.98 5.46
CA LYS A 159 10.96 -20.85 5.88
C LYS A 159 11.80 -20.32 4.72
N GLU A 160 12.57 -21.19 4.06
CA GLU A 160 13.40 -20.79 2.92
C GLU A 160 12.60 -20.22 1.76
N ALA A 161 11.45 -20.82 1.43
CA ALA A 161 10.57 -20.31 0.39
C ALA A 161 10.01 -18.92 0.73
N MET A 162 9.65 -18.69 1.99
CA MET A 162 9.14 -17.39 2.44
C MET A 162 10.23 -16.31 2.41
N PHE A 163 11.44 -16.62 2.87
CA PHE A 163 12.59 -15.70 2.80
C PHE A 163 12.97 -15.36 1.36
N ALA A 164 12.98 -16.35 0.45
CA ALA A 164 13.23 -16.11 -0.97
C ALA A 164 12.17 -15.16 -1.57
N LYS A 165 10.90 -15.36 -1.21
CA LYS A 165 9.80 -14.51 -1.66
C LYS A 165 9.90 -13.08 -1.09
N LEU A 166 10.24 -12.92 0.18
CA LEU A 166 10.47 -11.61 0.79
C LEU A 166 11.62 -10.87 0.11
N LYS A 167 12.75 -11.54 -0.12
CA LYS A 167 13.90 -10.96 -0.81
C LYS A 167 13.58 -10.51 -2.23
N SER A 168 12.78 -11.29 -2.96
CA SER A 168 12.33 -10.90 -4.31
C SER A 168 11.45 -9.65 -4.28
N ARG A 169 10.53 -9.55 -3.30
CA ARG A 169 9.65 -8.39 -3.12
C ARG A 169 10.42 -7.15 -2.69
N GLU A 170 11.47 -7.29 -1.91
CA GLU A 170 12.38 -6.21 -1.54
C GLU A 170 13.05 -5.58 -2.78
N ILE A 171 13.55 -6.44 -3.67
CA ILE A 171 14.21 -6.01 -4.91
C ILE A 171 13.21 -5.27 -5.81
N GLU A 172 11.99 -5.81 -5.94
CA GLU A 172 10.90 -5.14 -6.67
C GLU A 172 10.55 -3.79 -6.05
N LEU A 173 10.39 -3.71 -4.73
CA LEU A 173 10.10 -2.46 -4.01
C LEU A 173 11.20 -1.42 -4.25
N GLN A 174 12.47 -1.84 -4.18
CA GLN A 174 13.60 -0.96 -4.42
C GLN A 174 13.64 -0.46 -5.88
N SER A 175 13.30 -1.31 -6.84
CA SER A 175 13.19 -0.92 -8.24
C SER A 175 12.07 0.11 -8.46
N ALA A 176 10.90 -0.10 -7.84
CA ALA A 176 9.76 0.82 -7.91
C ALA A 176 10.09 2.17 -7.25
N LYS A 177 10.77 2.18 -6.09
CA LYS A 177 11.25 3.42 -5.46
C LYS A 177 12.21 4.20 -6.37
N ASN A 178 13.14 3.51 -7.02
CA ASN A 178 14.07 4.12 -7.96
C ASN A 178 13.35 4.72 -9.18
N GLU A 179 12.32 4.04 -9.70
CA GLU A 179 11.50 4.57 -10.78
C GLU A 179 10.68 5.79 -10.35
N LEU A 180 10.09 5.73 -9.16
CA LEU A 180 9.32 6.84 -8.59
C LEU A 180 10.21 8.08 -8.39
N SER A 181 11.43 7.90 -7.89
CA SER A 181 12.42 8.98 -7.78
C SER A 181 12.80 9.57 -9.14
N LYS A 182 12.99 8.74 -10.18
CA LYS A 182 13.24 9.21 -11.56
C LYS A 182 12.06 9.99 -12.12
N LEU A 183 10.82 9.55 -11.85
CA LEU A 183 9.60 10.24 -12.28
C LEU A 183 9.41 11.56 -11.54
N GLN A 184 9.66 11.61 -10.24
CA GLN A 184 9.66 12.84 -9.46
C GLN A 184 10.69 13.85 -9.97
N MET A 185 11.90 13.39 -10.31
CA MET A 185 12.93 14.27 -10.88
C MET A 185 12.49 14.82 -12.24
N LYS A 186 11.93 14.00 -13.12
CA LYS A 186 11.37 14.44 -14.41
C LYS A 186 10.20 15.41 -14.24
N LEU A 187 9.33 15.17 -13.25
CA LEU A 187 8.18 16.03 -12.99
C LEU A 187 8.64 17.40 -12.48
N ARG A 188 9.61 17.43 -11.55
CA ARG A 188 10.19 18.69 -11.08
C ARG A 188 10.86 19.45 -12.22
N ASP A 189 11.67 18.77 -13.03
CA ASP A 189 12.36 19.38 -14.17
C ASP A 189 11.34 19.97 -15.19
N ALA A 190 10.20 19.30 -15.42
CA ALA A 190 9.14 19.77 -16.31
C ALA A 190 8.28 20.91 -15.72
N VAL A 191 8.06 20.92 -14.41
CA VAL A 191 7.35 22.00 -13.71
C VAL A 191 8.20 23.27 -13.72
N ASP A 192 9.49 23.16 -13.38
CA ASP A 192 10.43 24.27 -13.36
C ASP A 192 10.64 24.87 -14.77
N GLU A 193 10.71 24.02 -15.82
CA GLU A 193 10.80 24.46 -17.21
C GLU A 193 9.55 25.23 -17.66
N LYS A 194 8.37 24.90 -17.11
CA LYS A 194 7.12 25.58 -17.43
C LYS A 194 6.96 26.91 -16.69
N GLU A 195 7.48 27.04 -15.47
CA GLU A 195 7.43 28.28 -14.69
C GLU A 195 8.48 29.30 -15.11
N SER A 196 9.69 28.86 -15.44
CA SER A 196 10.80 29.76 -15.79
C SER A 196 11.01 29.92 -17.30
N GLY A 197 10.42 29.07 -18.14
CA GLY A 197 10.64 29.04 -19.59
C GLY A 197 12.03 28.51 -20.00
N VAL A 198 12.88 28.19 -19.02
CA VAL A 198 14.29 27.83 -19.19
C VAL A 198 14.58 26.51 -18.48
N PRO A 199 15.24 25.53 -19.14
CA PRO A 199 15.60 24.28 -18.50
C PRO A 199 16.45 24.52 -17.23
N LEU A 200 16.09 23.86 -16.13
CA LEU A 200 16.80 23.94 -14.84
C LEU A 200 18.30 23.64 -14.97
N ARG A 201 18.69 22.80 -15.93
CA ARG A 201 20.09 22.51 -16.26
C ARG A 201 20.84 23.76 -16.74
N ALA A 202 20.20 24.59 -17.56
CA ALA A 202 20.79 25.83 -18.04
C ALA A 202 20.93 26.84 -16.90
N ILE A 203 19.94 26.96 -16.02
CA ILE A 203 20.04 27.82 -14.81
C ILE A 203 21.22 27.39 -13.95
N LYS A 204 21.33 26.09 -13.62
CA LYS A 204 22.43 25.55 -12.80
C LYS A 204 23.80 25.74 -13.45
N HIS A 205 23.91 25.55 -14.77
CA HIS A 205 25.15 25.74 -15.49
C HIS A 205 25.54 27.22 -15.56
N THR A 206 24.55 28.11 -15.68
CA THR A 206 24.76 29.56 -15.64
C THR A 206 25.36 29.97 -14.30
N LYS A 207 24.73 29.55 -13.19
CA LYS A 207 25.18 29.83 -11.82
C LYS A 207 26.59 29.31 -11.53
N ARG A 208 26.95 28.12 -12.02
CA ARG A 208 28.21 27.44 -11.65
C ARG A 208 29.39 27.70 -12.57
N ALA A 209 29.14 28.05 -13.83
CA ALA A 209 30.19 28.03 -14.85
C ALA A 209 30.19 29.27 -15.72
N VAL A 210 29.06 29.97 -15.86
CA VAL A 210 28.99 31.17 -16.71
C VAL A 210 29.29 32.41 -15.89
N LEU A 211 28.69 32.56 -14.70
CA LEU A 211 28.93 33.72 -13.84
C LEU A 211 30.42 33.86 -13.49
N ASP A 212 31.07 32.76 -13.09
CA ASP A 212 32.51 32.75 -12.77
C ASP A 212 33.39 33.08 -13.97
N LYS A 213 32.97 32.66 -15.19
CA LYS A 213 33.74 32.90 -16.42
C LYS A 213 33.55 34.29 -17.01
N LEU A 214 32.44 34.97 -16.69
CA LEU A 214 32.19 36.34 -17.15
C LEU A 214 33.18 37.34 -16.53
N GLY A 215 33.75 37.04 -15.36
CA GLY A 215 34.85 37.82 -14.76
C GLY A 215 34.47 39.26 -14.38
N LEU A 216 33.18 39.54 -14.21
CA LEU A 216 32.67 40.85 -13.79
C LEU A 216 32.42 40.83 -12.28
N GLU A 217 32.85 41.87 -11.56
CA GLU A 217 32.65 41.97 -10.10
C GLU A 217 31.17 42.13 -9.71
N ASP A 218 30.36 42.78 -10.56
CA ASP A 218 28.93 42.95 -10.35
C ASP A 218 28.13 42.72 -11.64
N ILE A 219 27.84 41.44 -11.92
CA ILE A 219 27.08 41.03 -13.11
C ILE A 219 25.63 41.53 -13.06
N ALA A 220 25.08 41.75 -11.86
CA ALA A 220 23.69 42.17 -11.67
C ALA A 220 23.45 43.62 -12.13
N GLU A 221 24.44 44.49 -11.91
CA GLU A 221 24.37 45.93 -12.24
C GLU A 221 25.20 46.32 -13.47
N ALA A 222 25.87 45.36 -14.13
CA ALA A 222 26.65 45.61 -15.33
C ALA A 222 25.80 46.17 -16.49
N ASP A 223 26.35 47.11 -17.24
CA ASP A 223 25.74 47.63 -18.46
C ASP A 223 25.61 46.53 -19.53
N ASP A 224 24.53 46.58 -20.32
CA ASP A 224 24.19 45.55 -21.31
C ASP A 224 25.29 45.37 -22.36
N ALA A 225 25.98 46.45 -22.76
CA ALA A 225 27.08 46.38 -23.72
C ALA A 225 28.31 45.68 -23.12
N THR A 226 28.56 45.90 -21.83
CA THR A 226 29.69 45.28 -21.10
C THR A 226 29.44 43.79 -20.92
N LEU A 227 28.20 43.42 -20.56
CA LEU A 227 27.80 42.03 -20.41
C LEU A 227 27.81 41.29 -21.76
N MET A 228 27.36 41.92 -22.84
CA MET A 228 27.41 41.34 -24.19
C MET A 228 28.84 41.14 -24.68
N SER A 229 29.74 42.09 -24.38
CA SER A 229 31.17 41.96 -24.70
C SER A 229 31.81 40.80 -23.93
N ALA A 230 31.54 40.68 -22.63
CA ALA A 230 32.05 39.59 -21.81
C ALA A 230 31.49 38.23 -22.26
N TRP A 231 30.20 38.17 -22.61
CA TRP A 231 29.55 36.98 -23.15
C TRP A 231 30.21 36.51 -24.45
N ASN A 232 30.48 37.44 -25.37
CA ASN A 232 31.10 37.12 -26.66
C ASN A 232 32.51 36.53 -26.53
N LEU A 233 33.23 36.80 -25.45
CA LEU A 233 34.54 36.21 -25.17
C LEU A 233 34.43 34.76 -24.69
N ILE A 234 33.34 34.40 -24.00
CA ILE A 234 33.20 33.08 -23.39
C ILE A 234 32.28 32.13 -24.17
N LYS A 235 31.41 32.65 -25.07
CA LYS A 235 30.35 31.87 -25.71
C LYS A 235 30.85 30.63 -26.46
N ASP A 236 32.05 30.70 -27.04
CA ASP A 236 32.65 29.58 -27.79
C ASP A 236 33.25 28.51 -26.89
N GLU A 237 33.49 28.82 -25.61
CA GLU A 237 33.95 27.86 -24.60
C GLU A 237 32.81 27.14 -23.88
N LEU A 238 31.57 27.59 -24.07
CA LEU A 238 30.41 27.03 -23.39
C LEU A 238 29.97 25.70 -24.03
N SER A 239 29.45 24.81 -23.20
CA SER A 239 29.06 23.48 -23.67
C SER A 239 27.94 23.57 -24.71
N ARG A 240 28.04 22.80 -25.80
CA ARG A 240 27.01 22.74 -26.85
C ARG A 240 25.60 22.43 -26.31
N PRO A 241 25.42 21.52 -25.34
CA PRO A 241 24.11 21.27 -24.74
C PRO A 241 23.53 22.52 -24.08
N TYR A 242 24.35 23.27 -23.33
CA TYR A 242 23.92 24.52 -22.69
C TYR A 242 23.49 25.58 -23.72
N MET A 243 24.29 25.79 -24.78
CA MET A 243 23.91 26.74 -25.84
C MET A 243 22.64 26.33 -26.59
N ASN A 244 22.37 25.03 -26.71
CA ASN A 244 21.12 24.55 -27.28
C ASN A 244 19.92 24.77 -26.34
N ASP A 245 20.12 24.60 -25.04
CA ASP A 245 19.09 24.87 -24.03
C ASP A 245 18.71 26.37 -24.03
N LEU A 246 19.71 27.27 -24.09
CA LEU A 246 19.47 28.72 -24.19
C LEU A 246 18.73 29.12 -25.49
N ARG A 247 19.08 28.49 -26.62
CA ARG A 247 18.39 28.75 -27.91
C ARG A 247 16.96 28.28 -27.92
N ARG A 248 16.68 27.13 -27.30
CA ARG A 248 15.31 26.58 -27.21
C ARG A 248 14.40 27.46 -26.37
N SER A 249 14.97 28.13 -25.37
CA SER A 249 14.26 29.04 -24.47
C SER A 249 14.21 30.49 -24.95
N GLY A 250 14.72 30.82 -26.14
CA GLY A 250 14.72 32.20 -26.64
C GLY A 250 15.74 33.13 -25.99
N ILE A 251 16.58 32.63 -25.09
CA ILE A 251 17.64 33.39 -24.40
C ILE A 251 18.82 33.70 -25.32
N ALA A 252 19.11 32.80 -26.26
CA ALA A 252 20.20 32.99 -27.21
C ALA A 252 19.71 32.86 -28.65
N GLU A 253 20.23 33.72 -29.52
CA GLU A 253 19.98 33.68 -30.95
C GLU A 253 20.70 32.49 -31.63
N LYS A 254 20.37 32.26 -32.90
CA LYS A 254 21.00 31.20 -33.71
C LYS A 254 22.51 31.38 -33.85
N ASN A 255 22.99 32.63 -33.83
CA ASN A 255 24.41 32.98 -33.86
C ASN A 255 25.12 32.82 -32.49
N GLY A 256 24.38 32.50 -31.42
CA GLY A 256 24.92 32.36 -30.06
C GLY A 256 25.07 33.66 -29.28
N GLU A 257 24.58 34.77 -29.80
CA GLU A 257 24.46 36.03 -29.06
C GLU A 257 23.24 35.98 -28.13
N LEU A 258 23.30 36.72 -27.02
CA LEU A 258 22.17 36.80 -26.09
C LEU A 258 21.10 37.71 -26.67
N THR A 259 19.84 37.34 -26.44
CA THR A 259 18.70 38.25 -26.66
C THR A 259 18.57 39.21 -25.48
N GLU A 260 17.69 40.21 -25.59
CA GLU A 260 17.36 41.10 -24.47
C GLU A 260 16.83 40.31 -23.25
N GLU A 261 16.03 39.28 -23.50
CA GLU A 261 15.59 38.30 -22.50
C GLU A 261 16.77 37.50 -21.91
N GLY A 262 17.78 37.19 -22.72
CA GLY A 262 18.98 36.50 -22.28
C GLY A 262 19.89 37.33 -21.37
N LEU A 263 20.01 38.63 -21.62
CA LEU A 263 20.73 39.55 -20.75
C LEU A 263 20.03 39.67 -19.39
N GLN A 264 18.70 39.82 -19.40
CA GLN A 264 17.88 39.82 -18.18
C GLN A 264 17.99 38.49 -17.42
N PHE A 265 17.98 37.37 -18.12
CA PHE A 265 18.16 36.04 -17.53
C PHE A 265 19.49 35.92 -16.76
N ILE A 266 20.60 36.37 -17.35
CA ILE A 266 21.91 36.33 -16.69
C ILE A 266 21.95 37.26 -15.47
N LYS A 267 21.42 38.48 -15.59
CA LYS A 267 21.34 39.44 -14.48
C LYS A 267 20.49 38.94 -13.32
N LEU A 268 19.32 38.37 -13.60
CA LEU A 268 18.45 37.76 -12.59
C LEU A 268 19.12 36.57 -11.92
N THR A 269 19.77 35.71 -12.71
CA THR A 269 20.51 34.55 -12.19
C THR A 269 21.69 34.99 -11.30
N ALA A 270 22.35 36.10 -11.64
CA ALA A 270 23.42 36.68 -10.82
C ALA A 270 22.88 37.28 -9.51
N ARG A 271 21.74 37.98 -9.54
CA ARG A 271 21.08 38.52 -8.33
C ARG A 271 20.67 37.42 -7.35
N GLU A 272 20.23 36.27 -7.85
CA GLU A 272 19.89 35.11 -7.01
C GLU A 272 21.10 34.42 -6.36
N VAL A 273 22.32 34.65 -6.85
CA VAL A 273 23.56 34.05 -6.32
C VAL A 273 24.33 35.04 -5.44
N GLY A 274 24.19 36.35 -5.70
CA GLY A 274 24.79 37.43 -4.92
C GLY A 274 23.95 37.93 -3.73
N ALA A 275 22.78 37.33 -3.48
CA ALA A 275 21.96 37.51 -2.27
C ALA A 275 22.21 36.36 -1.28
#